data_AF-A0A6M3IKX4-F1
#
_entry.id   AF-A0A6M3IKX4-F1
#
_cell.length_a   1.000
_cell.length_b   1.000
_cell.length_c   1.000
_cell.angle_alpha   90.00
_cell.angle_beta   90.00
_cell.angle_gamma   90.00
#
_symmetry.space_group_name_H-M   'P 1'
#
loop_
_entity.id
_entity.type
_entity.pdbx_description
1 polymer ?
#
loop_
_entity_poly.entity_id
_entity_poly.type
_entity_poly.pdbx_seq_one_letter_code
_entity_poly.pdbx_strand_id
1 'polypeptide(L)'
;MAFDNLAVNVTTASTEVLAANAGRAYALLINDSDTVVYLAIGEAAVANSGIRLAATGGSFEMSRACNNLTGNAVYGIHGGSGNKVICGIEA
;
A
#
# COMPACT_ATOMS: atom_id res chain seq x y z
N MET A 1 -16.71 -11.56 -8.54
CA MET A 1 -15.38 -11.01 -8.23
C MET A 1 -14.75 -11.92 -7.19
N ALA A 2 -13.56 -12.43 -7.47
CA ALA A 2 -12.72 -13.03 -6.44
C ALA A 2 -11.88 -11.90 -5.83
N PHE A 3 -11.66 -11.95 -4.53
CA PHE A 3 -10.75 -11.04 -3.83
C PHE A 3 -9.47 -11.80 -3.54
N ASP A 4 -8.34 -11.23 -3.93
CA ASP A 4 -7.03 -11.76 -3.61
C ASP A 4 -6.52 -11.07 -2.35
N ASN A 5 -6.13 -11.87 -1.34
CA ASN A 5 -5.51 -11.35 -0.12
C ASN A 5 -4.02 -11.10 -0.38
N LEU A 6 -3.49 -10.02 0.18
CA LEU A 6 -2.07 -9.69 0.11
C LEU A 6 -1.50 -9.42 1.51
N ALA A 7 -0.22 -9.77 1.68
CA ALA A 7 0.59 -9.39 2.83
C ALA A 7 2.04 -9.22 2.36
N VAL A 8 2.61 -8.03 2.54
CA VAL A 8 3.93 -7.67 2.03
C VAL A 8 4.75 -7.00 3.14
N ASN A 9 6.01 -7.41 3.26
CA ASN A 9 6.99 -6.76 4.11
C ASN A 9 7.53 -5.51 3.40
N VAL A 10 7.27 -4.34 3.95
CA VAL A 10 7.90 -3.07 3.61
C VAL A 10 9.16 -2.90 4.45
N THR A 11 10.19 -2.31 3.87
CA THR A 11 11.48 -2.03 4.52
C THR A 11 11.80 -0.53 4.49
N THR A 12 13.03 -0.15 4.88
CA THR A 12 13.58 1.20 4.69
C THR A 12 13.94 1.53 3.24
N ALA A 13 13.80 0.59 2.32
CA ALA A 13 13.87 0.81 0.88
C ALA A 13 12.46 0.71 0.27
N SER A 14 12.22 1.48 -0.79
CA SER A 14 10.96 1.41 -1.54
C SER A 14 10.70 -0.02 -2.00
N THR A 15 9.59 -0.58 -1.54
CA THR A 15 9.18 -1.96 -1.79
C THR A 15 7.85 -1.96 -2.56
N GLU A 16 7.70 -2.78 -3.59
CA GLU A 16 6.41 -2.94 -4.26
C GLU A 16 5.44 -3.67 -3.31
N VAL A 17 4.33 -3.02 -2.97
CA VAL A 17 3.29 -3.54 -2.06
C VAL A 17 2.13 -4.14 -2.85
N LEU A 18 1.87 -3.59 -4.02
CA LEU A 18 0.82 -4.04 -4.92
C LEU A 18 1.30 -3.88 -6.36
N ALA A 19 1.36 -4.98 -7.11
CA ALA A 19 1.80 -4.96 -8.51
C ALA A 19 0.86 -4.14 -9.39
N ALA A 20 1.29 -3.74 -10.59
CA ALA A 20 0.40 -3.11 -11.55
C ALA A 20 -0.66 -4.11 -12.06
N ASN A 21 -1.92 -3.69 -12.09
CA ASN A 21 -3.04 -4.50 -12.56
C ASN A 21 -4.08 -3.62 -13.28
N ALA A 22 -4.14 -3.75 -14.61
CA ALA A 22 -5.10 -3.01 -15.43
C ALA A 22 -6.57 -3.42 -15.18
N GLY A 23 -6.79 -4.60 -14.58
CA GLY A 23 -8.11 -5.12 -14.22
C GLY A 23 -8.60 -4.72 -12.84
N ARG A 24 -7.79 -4.01 -12.03
CA ARG A 24 -8.14 -3.64 -10.65
C ARG A 24 -9.45 -2.84 -10.62
N ALA A 25 -10.42 -3.37 -9.90
CA ALA A 25 -11.69 -2.72 -9.57
C ALA A 25 -11.67 -2.15 -8.14
N TYR A 26 -10.86 -2.74 -7.26
CA TYR A 26 -10.77 -2.37 -5.85
C TYR A 26 -9.39 -2.71 -5.26
N ALA A 27 -8.92 -1.91 -4.31
CA ALA A 27 -7.92 -2.38 -3.36
C ALA A 27 -8.08 -1.71 -2.00
N LEU A 28 -7.73 -2.44 -0.95
CA LEU A 28 -7.59 -1.92 0.41
C LEU A 28 -6.22 -2.32 0.93
N LEU A 29 -5.42 -1.33 1.33
CA LEU A 29 -4.11 -1.52 1.95
C LEU A 29 -4.18 -1.04 3.40
N ILE A 30 -3.71 -1.86 4.33
CA ILE A 30 -3.75 -1.63 5.77
C ILE A 30 -2.34 -1.80 6.33
N ASN A 31 -1.90 -0.83 7.11
CA ASN A 31 -0.66 -0.91 7.86
C ASN A 31 -0.87 -1.70 9.15
N ASP A 32 -0.58 -3.00 9.09
CA ASP A 32 -0.61 -3.92 10.24
C ASP A 32 0.75 -3.98 10.93
N SER A 33 1.29 -2.81 11.25
CA SER A 33 2.59 -2.69 11.92
C SER A 33 2.61 -1.52 12.90
N ASP A 34 3.67 -1.47 13.70
CA ASP A 34 3.91 -0.46 14.73
C ASP A 34 4.54 0.84 14.20
N THR A 35 4.82 0.94 12.90
CA THR A 35 5.56 2.07 12.31
C THR A 35 4.75 2.68 11.18
N VAL A 36 4.82 4.00 11.06
CA VAL A 36 4.22 4.72 9.93
C VAL A 36 4.82 4.26 8.61
N VAL A 37 3.95 3.97 7.63
CA VAL A 37 4.35 3.62 6.26
C VAL A 37 3.86 4.73 5.32
N TYR A 38 4.67 5.04 4.31
CA TYR A 38 4.34 5.97 3.25
C TYR A 38 4.21 5.22 1.93
N LEU A 39 3.14 5.49 1.18
CA LEU A 39 2.87 4.90 -0.13
C LEU A 39 3.07 5.90 -1.26
N ALA A 40 3.51 5.41 -2.41
CA ALA A 40 3.55 6.11 -3.69
C ALA A 40 2.94 5.25 -4.81
N ILE A 41 2.37 5.90 -5.82
CA ILE A 41 1.66 5.24 -6.92
C ILE A 41 2.45 5.43 -8.21
N GLY A 42 2.84 4.32 -8.85
CA GLY A 42 3.55 4.32 -10.13
C GLY A 42 5.02 4.75 -10.05
N GLU A 43 5.53 5.05 -8.84
CA GLU A 43 6.90 5.51 -8.61
C GLU A 43 7.42 5.03 -7.25
N ALA A 44 8.73 5.13 -7.03
CA ALA A 44 9.36 4.71 -5.78
C ALA A 44 8.87 5.54 -4.60
N ALA A 45 8.55 4.87 -3.49
CA ALA A 45 8.09 5.52 -2.27
C ALA A 45 9.26 6.22 -1.54
N VAL A 46 8.98 7.40 -1.00
CA VAL A 46 9.92 8.21 -0.21
C VAL A 46 9.35 8.45 1.18
N ALA A 47 10.14 8.22 2.22
CA ALA A 47 9.71 8.44 3.59
C ALA A 47 9.29 9.90 3.80
N ASN A 48 8.19 10.12 4.54
CA ASN A 48 7.60 11.44 4.78
C ASN A 48 7.00 12.13 3.54
N SER A 49 6.72 11.39 2.45
CA SER A 49 6.06 11.89 1.24
C SER A 49 4.93 10.96 0.78
N GLY A 50 4.01 11.46 -0.02
CA GLY A 50 2.90 10.66 -0.58
C GLY A 50 1.79 10.36 0.44
N ILE A 51 1.25 9.14 0.38
CA ILE A 51 0.09 8.72 1.18
C ILE A 51 0.59 8.11 2.49
N ARG A 52 0.32 8.76 3.62
CA ARG A 52 0.71 8.27 4.94
C ARG A 52 -0.30 7.28 5.50
N LEU A 53 0.13 6.05 5.78
CA LEU A 53 -0.59 5.09 6.60
C LEU A 53 -0.09 5.16 8.05
N ALA A 54 -0.97 5.58 8.97
CA ALA A 54 -0.66 5.52 10.40
C ALA A 54 -0.33 4.09 10.85
N ALA A 55 0.51 3.94 11.86
CA ALA A 55 0.74 2.66 12.51
C ALA A 55 -0.57 2.11 13.10
N THR A 56 -0.63 0.79 13.28
CA THR A 56 -1.71 0.08 13.96
C THR A 56 -3.07 0.30 13.29
N GLY A 57 -3.13 0.02 11.99
CA GLY A 57 -4.39 -0.07 11.23
C GLY A 57 -4.71 1.12 10.34
N GLY A 58 -3.78 2.07 10.13
CA GLY A 58 -3.96 3.11 9.12
C GLY A 58 -4.13 2.49 7.74
N SER A 59 -5.12 2.96 6.97
CA SER A 59 -5.52 2.31 5.71
C SER A 59 -5.67 3.28 4.54
N PHE A 60 -5.53 2.74 3.34
CA PHE A 60 -5.80 3.42 2.08
C PHE A 60 -6.67 2.53 1.20
N GLU A 61 -7.82 3.05 0.82
CA GLU A 61 -8.80 2.39 -0.03
C GLU A 61 -8.76 3.02 -1.43
N MET A 62 -8.71 2.17 -2.46
CA MET A 62 -8.82 2.55 -3.87
C MET A 62 -10.09 1.97 -4.47
N SER A 63 -10.98 2.84 -4.94
CA SER A 63 -12.22 2.41 -5.59
C SER A 63 -12.71 3.46 -6.59
N ARG A 64 -13.57 3.03 -7.53
CA ARG A 64 -14.24 3.97 -8.45
C ARG A 64 -15.11 4.98 -7.69
N ALA A 65 -15.71 4.56 -6.58
CA ALA A 65 -16.56 5.41 -5.75
C ALA A 65 -15.75 6.53 -5.07
N CYS A 66 -14.50 6.27 -4.70
CA CYS A 66 -13.59 7.24 -4.11
C CYS A 66 -12.85 8.10 -5.15
N ASN A 67 -13.10 7.88 -6.46
CA ASN A 67 -12.45 8.58 -7.58
C ASN A 67 -10.91 8.58 -7.51
N ASN A 68 -10.31 7.51 -6.98
CA ASN A 68 -8.87 7.36 -6.81
C ASN A 68 -8.35 6.01 -7.34
N LEU A 69 -9.20 5.24 -8.03
CA LEU A 69 -8.83 3.94 -8.57
C LEU A 69 -7.76 4.09 -9.65
N THR A 70 -6.70 3.29 -9.53
CA THR A 70 -5.60 3.21 -10.48
C THR A 70 -5.12 1.78 -10.63
N GLY A 71 -4.74 1.41 -11.85
CA GLY A 71 -4.10 0.12 -12.15
C GLY A 71 -2.59 0.13 -12.02
N ASN A 72 -1.98 1.26 -11.62
CA ASN A 72 -0.53 1.35 -11.43
C ASN A 72 -0.08 0.55 -10.21
N ALA A 73 1.20 0.19 -10.18
CA ALA A 73 1.82 -0.41 -9.01
C ALA A 73 1.82 0.57 -7.82
N VAL A 74 1.76 0.05 -6.61
CA VAL A 74 1.88 0.82 -5.37
C VAL A 74 3.14 0.38 -4.65
N TYR A 75 3.94 1.36 -4.26
CA TYR A 75 5.17 1.15 -3.51
C TYR A 75 5.01 1.68 -2.09
N GLY A 76 5.71 1.07 -1.14
CA GLY A 76 5.71 1.44 0.27
C GLY A 76 7.13 1.58 0.84
N ILE A 77 7.28 2.44 1.83
CA ILE A 77 8.52 2.64 2.60
C ILE A 77 8.20 3.06 4.05
N HIS A 78 9.06 2.69 4.99
CA HIS A 78 9.02 3.24 6.35
C HIS A 78 10.37 3.81 6.80
N GLY A 79 10.34 4.70 7.79
CA GLY A 79 11.55 5.27 8.42
C GLY A 79 12.08 4.50 9.63
N GLY A 80 11.40 3.43 10.05
CA GLY A 80 11.81 2.59 11.20
C GLY A 80 12.84 1.51 10.86
N SER A 81 12.91 0.44 11.66
CA SER A 81 13.82 -0.69 11.46
C SER A 81 13.08 -2.02 11.29
N GLY A 82 13.77 -3.02 10.75
CA GLY A 82 13.20 -4.34 10.46
C GLY A 82 12.15 -4.28 9.35
N ASN A 83 11.28 -5.29 9.30
CA ASN A 83 10.17 -5.35 8.35
C ASN A 83 8.90 -4.78 8.99
N LYS A 84 8.04 -4.17 8.16
CA LYS A 84 6.70 -3.71 8.54
C LYS A 84 5.68 -4.27 7.55
N VAL A 85 4.58 -4.81 8.04
CA VAL A 85 3.61 -5.50 7.19
C VAL A 85 2.55 -4.52 6.70
N ILE A 86 2.37 -4.49 5.38
CA ILE A 86 1.12 -4.04 4.77
C ILE A 86 0.32 -5.28 4.40
N CYS A 87 -0.92 -5.35 4.85
CA CYS A 87 -1.87 -6.39 4.46
C CYS A 87 -3.07 -5.76 3.75
N GLY A 88 -3.87 -6.58 3.07
CA GLY A 88 -4.97 -6.04 2.29
C GLY A 88 -5.67 -7.02 1.38
N ILE A 89 -6.52 -6.46 0.53
CA ILE A 89 -7.21 -7.18 -0.54
C ILE A 89 -7.18 -6.38 -1.84
N GLU A 90 -7.20 -7.09 -2.97
CA GLU A 90 -7.42 -6.55 -4.31
C GLU A 90 -8.56 -7.33 -5.00
N ALA A 91 -9.34 -6.66 -5.84
CA ALA A 91 -10.30 -7.28 -6.76
C ALA A 91 -10.28 -6.62 -8.14
#